data_AF-A0A183TE31-F1
#
_entry.id   AF-A0A183TE31-F1
#
_cell.length_a   1.000
_cell.length_b   1.000
_cell.length_c   1.000
_cell.angle_alpha   90.00
_cell.angle_beta   90.00
_cell.angle_gamma   90.00
#
_symmetry.space_group_name_H-M   'P 1'
#
loop_
_entity.id
_entity.type
_entity.pdbx_description
1 polymer ?
#
loop_
_entity_poly.entity_id
_entity_poly.type
_entity_poly.pdbx_seq_one_letter_code
_entity_poly.pdbx_strand_id
1 'polypeptide(L)'
;MEKLRVPYRDGPPMSVADRKKWLLRLMEMLTKHEADLCEALYRDLHKIPRTFVSLLDTCRVQPQPFGKVLILAPWNYPLFLLLIPLAGAIAAGNVVVCKPSELAPATERLLTLLLPKFLDETICHVFNGGAEDTQELLNTTHFDFIFFTGSSNVGRMVMQAAAKNLTPVALELGGKW
;
A
#
# COMPACT_ATOMS: atom_id res chain seq x y z
N MET A 1 20.30 -8.12 -25.53
CA MET A 1 18.96 -7.77 -26.06
C MET A 1 18.48 -8.69 -27.20
N GLU A 2 19.37 -9.45 -27.84
CA GLU A 2 19.08 -10.40 -28.94
C GLU A 2 18.09 -11.55 -28.63
N LYS A 3 17.75 -11.78 -27.35
CA LYS A 3 16.85 -12.88 -26.92
C LYS A 3 15.36 -12.53 -27.00
N LEU A 4 14.99 -11.25 -27.15
CA LEU A 4 13.59 -10.85 -27.35
C LEU A 4 13.23 -11.01 -28.83
N ARG A 5 12.70 -12.18 -29.18
CA ARG A 5 12.51 -12.62 -30.57
C ARG A 5 11.37 -11.94 -31.33
N VAL A 6 10.41 -11.32 -30.65
CA VAL A 6 9.19 -10.81 -31.28
C VAL A 6 9.02 -9.31 -30.97
N PRO A 7 9.28 -8.42 -31.93
CA PRO A 7 9.00 -7.00 -31.77
C PRO A 7 7.48 -6.75 -31.77
N TYR A 8 7.03 -5.79 -30.95
CA TYR A 8 5.65 -5.32 -30.91
C TYR A 8 5.37 -4.50 -32.19
N ARG A 9 5.01 -5.17 -33.29
CA ARG A 9 4.74 -4.51 -34.58
C ARG A 9 3.25 -4.35 -34.85
N ASP A 10 2.48 -5.44 -34.78
CA ASP A 10 1.07 -5.46 -35.21
C ASP A 10 0.09 -5.85 -34.09
N GLY A 11 0.57 -5.95 -32.85
CA GLY A 11 -0.24 -6.32 -31.69
C GLY A 11 0.59 -6.97 -30.57
N PRO A 12 -0.04 -7.25 -29.42
CA PRO A 12 0.65 -7.93 -28.32
C PRO A 12 1.14 -9.32 -28.76
N PRO A 13 2.41 -9.66 -28.52
CA PRO A 13 3.02 -10.91 -28.99
C PRO A 13 2.50 -12.16 -28.27
N MET A 14 1.60 -12.00 -27.30
CA MET A 14 1.07 -13.08 -26.47
C MET A 14 -0.42 -12.89 -26.23
N SER A 15 -1.14 -14.00 -26.15
CA SER A 15 -2.55 -14.00 -25.80
C SER A 15 -2.78 -13.47 -24.38
N VAL A 16 -4.01 -13.05 -24.05
CA VAL A 16 -4.40 -12.70 -22.66
C VAL A 16 -4.15 -13.89 -21.72
N ALA A 17 -4.44 -15.11 -22.16
CA ALA A 17 -4.25 -16.32 -21.36
C ALA A 17 -2.77 -16.56 -21.03
N ASP A 18 -1.88 -16.39 -22.01
CA ASP A 18 -0.43 -16.52 -21.80
C ASP A 18 0.09 -15.43 -20.86
N ARG A 19 -0.36 -14.19 -21.04
CA ARG A 19 -0.01 -13.08 -20.13
C ARG A 19 -0.45 -13.39 -18.69
N LYS A 20 -1.67 -13.91 -18.51
CA LYS A 20 -2.16 -14.34 -17.19
C LYS A 20 -1.29 -15.44 -16.60
N LYS A 21 -0.91 -16.45 -17.39
CA LYS A 21 -0.01 -17.52 -16.96
C LYS A 21 1.32 -16.97 -16.46
N TRP A 22 1.92 -16.02 -17.18
CA TRP A 22 3.19 -15.40 -16.76
C TRP A 22 3.06 -14.56 -15.50
N LEU A 23 1.97 -13.82 -15.34
CA LEU A 23 1.68 -13.06 -14.11
C LEU A 23 1.55 -13.98 -12.90
N LEU A 24 0.87 -15.12 -13.04
CA LEU A 24 0.77 -16.11 -11.97
C LEU A 24 2.12 -16.73 -11.61
N ARG A 25 2.98 -17.01 -12.59
CA ARG A 25 4.34 -17.49 -12.34
C ARG A 25 5.24 -16.45 -11.67
N LEU A 26 5.08 -15.18 -12.04
CA LEU A 26 5.78 -14.09 -11.36
C LEU A 26 5.32 -13.98 -9.90
N MET A 27 4.02 -14.03 -9.67
CA MET A 27 3.46 -14.05 -8.30
C MET A 27 3.96 -15.25 -7.50
N GLU A 28 4.06 -16.43 -8.11
CA GLU A 28 4.63 -17.63 -7.49
C GLU A 28 6.13 -17.47 -7.18
N MET A 29 6.91 -16.84 -8.06
CA MET A 29 8.33 -16.58 -7.81
C MET A 29 8.51 -15.60 -6.64
N LEU A 30 7.72 -14.53 -6.61
CA LEU A 30 7.76 -13.54 -5.53
C LEU A 30 7.40 -14.16 -4.18
N THR A 31 6.41 -15.05 -4.14
CA THR A 31 5.99 -15.70 -2.88
C THR A 31 6.91 -16.83 -2.44
N LYS A 32 7.40 -17.68 -3.37
CA LYS A 32 8.29 -18.80 -3.01
C LYS A 32 9.69 -18.36 -2.61
N HIS A 33 10.15 -17.21 -3.11
CA HIS A 33 11.50 -16.69 -2.86
C HIS A 33 11.50 -15.41 -2.02
N GLU A 34 10.43 -15.16 -1.25
CA GLU A 34 10.28 -13.95 -0.43
C GLU A 34 11.50 -13.71 0.47
N ALA A 35 11.97 -14.73 1.20
CA ALA A 35 13.10 -14.60 2.12
C ALA A 35 14.41 -14.21 1.40
N ASP A 36 14.69 -14.84 0.25
CA ASP A 36 15.88 -14.55 -0.53
C ASP A 36 15.85 -13.13 -1.11
N LEU A 37 14.69 -12.70 -1.60
CA LEU A 37 14.46 -11.35 -2.12
C LEU A 37 14.62 -10.28 -1.03
N CYS A 38 14.04 -10.52 0.15
CA CYS A 38 14.16 -9.63 1.30
C CYS A 38 15.62 -9.51 1.78
N GLU A 39 16.35 -10.62 1.86
CA GLU A 39 17.77 -10.62 2.26
C GLU A 39 18.64 -9.88 1.23
N ALA A 40 18.38 -10.06 -0.07
CA ALA A 40 19.10 -9.34 -1.13
C ALA A 40 18.87 -7.82 -1.01
N LEU A 41 17.60 -7.40 -0.88
CA LEU A 41 17.24 -5.99 -0.69
C LEU A 41 17.87 -5.39 0.58
N TYR A 42 17.87 -6.15 1.67
CA TYR A 42 18.49 -5.72 2.92
C TYR A 42 19.99 -5.46 2.75
N ARG A 43 20.73 -6.38 2.11
CA ARG A 43 22.17 -6.22 1.86
C ARG A 43 22.51 -5.00 1.00
N ASP A 44 21.69 -4.72 0.00
CA ASP A 44 21.93 -3.60 -0.92
C ASP A 44 21.61 -2.25 -0.28
N LEU A 45 20.49 -2.17 0.46
CA LEU A 45 19.90 -0.90 0.90
C LEU A 45 20.19 -0.53 2.36
N HIS A 46 20.51 -1.50 3.23
CA HIS A 46 20.68 -1.27 4.68
C HIS A 46 22.14 -1.40 5.12
N LYS A 47 22.98 -0.44 4.75
CA LYS A 47 24.32 -0.29 5.35
C LYS A 47 24.21 0.51 6.65
N ILE A 48 24.41 -0.16 7.79
CA ILE A 48 24.60 0.53 9.07
C ILE A 48 26.03 1.10 9.05
N PRO A 49 26.24 2.43 9.09
CA PRO A 49 27.58 2.97 9.29
C PRO A 49 28.03 2.57 10.68
N ARG A 50 29.05 1.69 10.79
CA ARG A 50 29.72 1.47 12.08
C ARG A 50 30.50 2.73 12.38
N THR A 51 30.13 3.44 13.44
CA THR A 51 30.94 4.53 13.96
C THR A 51 32.00 3.94 14.90
N PHE A 52 33.05 4.70 15.19
CA PHE A 52 34.09 4.26 16.13
C PHE A 52 33.51 3.92 17.53
N VAL A 53 32.41 4.57 17.92
CA VAL A 53 31.74 4.38 19.20
C VAL A 53 31.04 3.01 19.30
N SER A 54 30.47 2.49 18.21
CA SER A 54 29.76 1.21 18.19
C SER A 54 30.60 0.05 17.62
N LEU A 55 31.93 0.20 17.59
CA LEU A 55 32.83 -0.75 16.92
C LEU A 55 32.75 -2.17 17.51
N LEU A 56 32.55 -2.27 18.82
CA LEU A 56 32.43 -3.54 19.55
C LEU A 56 30.98 -4.03 19.66
N ASP A 57 30.01 -3.22 19.25
CA ASP A 57 28.59 -3.56 19.33
C ASP A 57 28.14 -4.33 18.09
N THR A 58 27.07 -5.11 18.27
CA THR A 58 26.29 -5.64 17.14
C THR A 58 25.08 -4.76 16.92
N CYS A 59 25.15 -3.87 15.92
CA CYS A 59 24.02 -3.03 15.54
C CYS A 59 23.15 -3.73 14.49
N ARG A 60 21.82 -3.69 14.68
CA ARG A 60 20.84 -4.15 13.70
C ARG A 60 19.64 -3.20 13.67
N VAL A 61 19.02 -3.05 12.50
CA VAL A 61 17.72 -2.38 12.36
C VAL A 61 16.67 -3.45 12.20
N GLN A 62 15.65 -3.44 13.05
CA GLN A 62 14.52 -4.36 12.96
C GLN A 62 13.24 -3.57 12.69
N PRO A 63 12.63 -3.71 11.50
CA PRO A 63 11.34 -3.08 11.23
C PRO A 63 10.24 -3.73 12.08
N GLN A 64 9.30 -2.91 12.54
CA GLN A 64 8.11 -3.34 13.28
C GLN A 64 6.86 -2.66 12.67
N PRO A 65 5.68 -3.31 12.73
CA PRO A 65 4.43 -2.71 12.27
C PRO A 65 4.12 -1.44 13.06
N PHE A 66 3.39 -0.52 12.43
CA PHE A 66 2.80 0.64 13.13
C PHE A 66 1.64 0.20 14.01
N GLY A 67 0.78 -0.69 13.52
CA GLY A 67 -0.44 -1.12 14.21
C GLY A 67 -1.66 -1.04 13.28
N LYS A 68 -2.62 -0.17 13.61
CA LYS A 68 -3.83 0.08 12.83
C LYS A 68 -3.64 1.20 11.82
N VAL A 69 -3.64 0.83 10.55
CA VAL A 69 -3.42 1.72 9.40
C VAL A 69 -4.74 2.11 8.76
N LEU A 70 -4.94 3.40 8.46
CA LEU A 70 -6.03 3.88 7.62
C LEU A 70 -5.51 4.18 6.21
N ILE A 71 -6.19 3.68 5.19
CA ILE A 71 -5.90 3.99 3.77
C ILE A 71 -7.10 4.71 3.17
N LEU A 72 -6.92 5.98 2.83
CA LEU A 72 -7.91 6.83 2.17
C LEU A 72 -7.57 6.93 0.68
N ALA A 73 -8.31 6.18 -0.15
CA ALA A 73 -8.03 6.09 -1.58
C ALA A 73 -8.84 7.10 -2.43
N PRO A 74 -8.31 7.59 -3.56
CA PRO A 74 -8.99 8.52 -4.45
C PRO A 74 -9.78 7.77 -5.54
N TRP A 75 -10.52 8.52 -6.36
CA TRP A 75 -11.42 7.99 -7.39
C TRP A 75 -10.78 7.75 -8.75
N ASN A 76 -9.63 8.36 -9.04
CA ASN A 76 -9.04 8.37 -10.39
C ASN A 76 -8.36 7.04 -10.77
N TYR A 77 -7.78 6.34 -9.81
CA TYR A 77 -7.27 4.97 -9.98
C TYR A 77 -7.67 4.10 -8.77
N PRO A 78 -8.97 3.83 -8.58
CA PRO A 78 -9.55 3.42 -7.29
C PRO A 78 -9.15 1.99 -6.87
N LEU A 79 -8.73 1.14 -7.80
CA LEU A 79 -8.14 -0.17 -7.48
C LEU A 79 -6.67 -0.04 -7.11
N PHE A 80 -5.88 0.61 -7.96
CA PHE A 80 -4.43 0.67 -7.80
C PHE A 80 -4.03 1.45 -6.54
N LEU A 81 -4.62 2.63 -6.34
CA LEU A 81 -4.28 3.53 -5.23
C LEU A 81 -4.86 3.09 -3.88
N LEU A 82 -5.62 1.99 -3.84
CA LEU A 82 -6.05 1.33 -2.62
C LEU A 82 -5.27 0.03 -2.38
N LEU A 83 -5.19 -0.83 -3.39
CA LEU A 83 -4.62 -2.18 -3.25
C LEU A 83 -3.09 -2.17 -3.09
N ILE A 84 -2.38 -1.22 -3.71
CA ILE A 84 -0.92 -1.11 -3.54
C ILE A 84 -0.55 -0.71 -2.10
N PRO A 85 -1.11 0.37 -1.52
CA PRO A 85 -0.88 0.68 -0.11
C PRO A 85 -1.35 -0.43 0.84
N LEU A 86 -2.48 -1.10 0.53
CA LEU A 86 -2.99 -2.23 1.33
C LEU A 86 -2.01 -3.39 1.38
N ALA A 87 -1.46 -3.78 0.23
CA ALA A 87 -0.48 -4.86 0.14
C ALA A 87 0.77 -4.53 0.99
N GLY A 88 1.27 -3.29 0.92
CA GLY A 88 2.41 -2.84 1.73
C GLY A 88 2.10 -2.83 3.24
N ALA A 89 0.91 -2.35 3.62
CA ALA A 89 0.50 -2.31 5.03
C ALA A 89 0.37 -3.71 5.63
N ILE A 90 -0.25 -4.66 4.91
CA ILE A 90 -0.36 -6.06 5.34
C ILE A 90 1.02 -6.72 5.41
N ALA A 91 1.85 -6.53 4.39
CA ALA A 91 3.21 -7.10 4.36
C ALA A 91 4.07 -6.60 5.54
N ALA A 92 3.85 -5.36 5.98
CA ALA A 92 4.51 -4.81 7.16
C ALA A 92 3.92 -5.31 8.50
N GLY A 93 2.87 -6.14 8.48
CA GLY A 93 2.24 -6.73 9.67
C GLY A 93 1.17 -5.86 10.33
N ASN A 94 0.57 -4.91 9.60
CA ASN A 94 -0.47 -4.03 10.13
C ASN A 94 -1.88 -4.60 9.93
N VAL A 95 -2.82 -4.15 10.76
CA VAL A 95 -4.26 -4.26 10.48
C VAL A 95 -4.72 -2.98 9.78
N VAL A 96 -5.64 -3.10 8.83
CA VAL A 96 -5.90 -2.03 7.85
C VAL A 96 -7.38 -1.73 7.73
N VAL A 97 -7.73 -0.44 7.80
CA VAL A 97 -9.03 0.08 7.38
C VAL A 97 -8.87 0.73 6.01
N CYS A 98 -9.57 0.20 5.02
CA CYS A 98 -9.59 0.72 3.66
C CYS A 98 -10.84 1.56 3.44
N LYS A 99 -10.65 2.82 3.05
CA LYS A 99 -11.72 3.72 2.61
C LYS A 99 -11.61 3.98 1.12
N PRO A 100 -12.32 3.21 0.26
CA PRO A 100 -12.45 3.55 -1.16
C PRO A 100 -13.18 4.89 -1.35
N SER A 101 -12.99 5.53 -2.49
CA SER A 101 -13.70 6.77 -2.79
C SER A 101 -15.13 6.50 -3.25
N GLU A 102 -16.08 7.20 -2.61
CA GLU A 102 -17.50 7.26 -2.94
C GLU A 102 -17.76 7.79 -4.36
N LEU A 103 -16.80 8.52 -4.94
CA LEU A 103 -16.86 9.03 -6.32
C LEU A 103 -16.55 7.94 -7.37
N ALA A 104 -16.16 6.74 -6.94
CA ALA A 104 -15.98 5.57 -7.79
C ALA A 104 -16.87 4.38 -7.32
N PRO A 105 -18.21 4.55 -7.32
CA PRO A 105 -19.14 3.68 -6.58
C PRO A 105 -19.17 2.22 -7.05
N ALA A 106 -18.90 1.96 -8.34
CA ALA A 106 -18.78 0.60 -8.86
C ALA A 106 -17.57 -0.13 -8.27
N THR A 107 -16.45 0.57 -8.11
CA THR A 107 -15.22 -0.01 -7.54
C THR A 107 -15.35 -0.17 -6.03
N GLU A 108 -15.89 0.85 -5.34
CA GLU A 108 -16.21 0.79 -3.91
C GLU A 108 -17.06 -0.44 -3.58
N ARG A 109 -18.16 -0.63 -4.31
CA ARG A 109 -19.05 -1.80 -4.12
C ARG A 109 -18.34 -3.11 -4.36
N LEU A 110 -17.51 -3.19 -5.40
CA LEU A 110 -16.76 -4.40 -5.72
C LEU A 110 -15.75 -4.74 -4.63
N LEU A 111 -14.98 -3.76 -4.15
CA LEU A 111 -13.99 -3.95 -3.09
C LEU A 111 -14.65 -4.33 -1.76
N THR A 112 -15.77 -3.69 -1.42
CA THR A 112 -16.59 -4.04 -0.24
C THR A 112 -17.05 -5.49 -0.29
N LEU A 113 -17.44 -5.99 -1.47
CA LEU A 113 -17.89 -7.36 -1.64
C LEU A 113 -16.74 -8.38 -1.64
N LEU A 114 -15.59 -8.02 -2.21
CA LEU A 114 -14.50 -8.97 -2.45
C LEU A 114 -13.50 -9.03 -1.31
N LEU A 115 -13.06 -7.90 -0.73
CA LEU A 115 -11.99 -7.92 0.26
C LEU A 115 -12.28 -8.84 1.46
N PRO A 116 -13.48 -8.83 2.07
CA PRO A 116 -13.80 -9.74 3.18
C PRO A 116 -13.81 -11.24 2.81
N LYS A 117 -13.89 -11.57 1.51
CA LYS A 117 -13.85 -12.96 1.03
C LYS A 117 -12.43 -13.51 0.92
N PHE A 118 -11.43 -12.65 0.90
CA PHE A 118 -10.02 -13.02 0.71
C PHE A 118 -9.14 -12.63 1.89
N LEU A 119 -9.55 -11.65 2.69
CA LEU A 119 -8.85 -11.18 3.88
C LEU A 119 -9.79 -11.23 5.07
N ASP A 120 -9.29 -11.72 6.20
CA ASP A 120 -10.04 -11.76 7.45
C ASP A 120 -10.40 -10.32 7.88
N GLU A 121 -11.63 -10.12 8.37
CA GLU A 121 -12.11 -8.79 8.78
C GLU A 121 -11.34 -8.22 9.97
N THR A 122 -10.65 -9.06 10.75
CA THR A 122 -9.73 -8.62 11.81
C THR A 122 -8.42 -8.04 11.26
N ILE A 123 -8.08 -8.34 10.00
CA ILE A 123 -6.88 -7.86 9.30
C ILE A 123 -7.22 -6.70 8.36
N CYS A 124 -8.32 -6.79 7.61
CA CYS A 124 -8.72 -5.78 6.63
C CYS A 124 -10.22 -5.49 6.71
N HIS A 125 -10.55 -4.25 7.06
CA HIS A 125 -11.93 -3.76 7.09
C HIS A 125 -12.15 -2.72 5.98
N VAL A 126 -13.30 -2.78 5.31
CA VAL A 126 -13.69 -1.78 4.30
C VAL A 126 -14.72 -0.83 4.91
N PHE A 127 -14.35 0.45 5.00
CA PHE A 127 -15.24 1.51 5.45
C PHE A 127 -15.71 2.34 4.26
N ASN A 128 -17.00 2.35 3.99
CA ASN A 128 -17.60 3.17 2.93
C ASN A 128 -18.21 4.43 3.54
N GLY A 129 -18.21 5.52 2.79
CA GLY A 129 -18.79 6.79 3.25
C GLY A 129 -18.26 7.99 2.47
N GLY A 130 -18.92 9.13 2.64
CA GLY A 130 -18.52 10.40 2.05
C GLY A 130 -17.46 11.14 2.88
N ALA A 131 -17.33 12.44 2.60
CA ALA A 131 -16.45 13.33 3.35
C ALA A 131 -16.83 13.44 4.84
N GLU A 132 -18.13 13.51 5.15
CA GLU A 132 -18.63 13.63 6.53
C GLU A 132 -18.29 12.37 7.36
N ASP A 133 -18.59 11.18 6.83
CA ASP A 133 -18.25 9.91 7.47
C ASP A 133 -16.74 9.75 7.68
N THR A 134 -15.94 10.19 6.70
CA THR A 134 -14.47 10.16 6.80
C THR A 134 -13.96 11.10 7.90
N GLN A 135 -14.58 12.28 8.02
CA GLN A 135 -14.21 13.25 9.04
C GLN A 135 -14.59 12.76 10.44
N GLU A 136 -15.73 12.10 10.58
CA GLU A 136 -16.15 11.45 11.83
C GLU A 136 -15.21 10.30 12.19
N LEU A 137 -14.87 9.42 11.24
CA LEU A 137 -13.93 8.32 11.44
C LEU A 137 -12.58 8.82 11.98
N LEU A 138 -12.02 9.86 11.35
CA LEU A 138 -10.75 10.47 11.77
C LEU A 138 -10.81 11.12 13.17
N ASN A 139 -11.99 11.57 13.60
CA ASN A 139 -12.16 12.21 14.91
C ASN A 139 -12.47 11.23 16.04
N THR A 140 -13.08 10.09 15.72
CA THR A 140 -13.55 9.10 16.70
C THR A 140 -12.60 7.91 16.84
N THR A 141 -11.75 7.66 15.86
CA THR A 141 -10.88 6.50 15.81
C THR A 141 -9.41 6.89 15.81
N HIS A 142 -8.64 6.38 16.78
CA HIS A 142 -7.18 6.49 16.79
C HIS A 142 -6.57 5.53 15.76
N PHE A 143 -5.74 6.03 14.85
CA PHE A 143 -4.95 5.21 13.92
C PHE A 143 -3.47 5.39 14.24
N ASP A 144 -2.68 4.33 14.03
CA ASP A 144 -1.23 4.36 14.25
C ASP A 144 -0.48 4.86 13.00
N PHE A 145 -1.14 4.86 11.84
CA PHE A 145 -0.65 5.48 10.61
C PHE A 145 -1.82 5.81 9.67
N ILE A 146 -1.75 6.93 8.95
CA ILE A 146 -2.74 7.28 7.92
C ILE A 146 -2.05 7.48 6.57
N PHE A 147 -2.47 6.72 5.57
CA PHE A 147 -2.07 6.86 4.18
C PHE A 147 -3.21 7.53 3.40
N PHE A 148 -2.95 8.69 2.82
CA PHE A 148 -3.94 9.44 2.05
C PHE A 148 -3.40 9.79 0.67
N THR A 149 -4.21 9.54 -0.36
CA THR A 149 -3.96 10.06 -1.71
C THR A 149 -5.11 10.95 -2.14
N GLY A 150 -4.81 12.17 -2.59
CA GLY A 150 -5.84 13.09 -3.06
C GLY A 150 -5.39 14.54 -3.23
N SER A 151 -6.30 15.47 -2.94
CA SER A 151 -6.00 16.91 -3.07
C SER A 151 -5.23 17.44 -1.86
N SER A 152 -4.39 18.47 -2.08
CA SER A 152 -3.65 19.10 -0.98
C SER A 152 -4.55 19.71 0.09
N ASN A 153 -5.75 20.19 -0.29
CA ASN A 153 -6.70 20.75 0.65
C ASN A 153 -7.22 19.68 1.63
N VAL A 154 -7.62 18.52 1.12
CA VAL A 154 -8.06 17.40 1.97
C VAL A 154 -6.88 16.80 2.73
N GLY A 155 -5.69 16.72 2.13
CA GLY A 155 -4.48 16.26 2.80
C GLY A 155 -4.14 17.08 4.06
N ARG A 156 -4.34 18.41 4.03
CA ARG A 156 -4.21 19.26 5.23
C ARG A 156 -5.24 18.90 6.31
N MET A 157 -6.48 18.62 5.94
CA MET A 157 -7.53 18.22 6.88
C MET A 157 -7.21 16.87 7.53
N VAL A 158 -6.72 15.90 6.74
CA VAL A 158 -6.24 14.61 7.25
C VAL A 158 -5.10 14.82 8.24
N MET A 159 -4.10 15.64 7.90
CA MET A 159 -2.98 15.93 8.80
C MET A 159 -3.42 16.64 10.09
N GLN A 160 -4.38 17.56 10.01
CA GLN A 160 -4.96 18.23 11.18
C GLN A 160 -5.66 17.26 12.12
N ALA A 161 -6.41 16.30 11.57
CA ALA A 161 -7.06 15.27 12.39
C ALA A 161 -6.02 14.32 13.01
N ALA A 162 -5.04 13.87 12.23
CA ALA A 162 -3.94 13.01 12.66
C ALA A 162 -3.12 13.62 13.81
N ALA A 163 -2.89 14.93 13.77
CA ALA A 163 -2.10 15.64 14.77
C ALA A 163 -2.66 15.54 16.20
N LYS A 164 -3.98 15.36 16.37
CA LYS A 164 -4.62 15.19 17.69
C LYS A 164 -4.08 13.97 18.45
N ASN A 165 -3.64 12.95 17.70
CA ASN A 165 -3.15 11.67 18.18
C ASN A 165 -1.65 11.47 17.91
N LEU A 166 -0.97 12.49 17.38
CA LEU A 166 0.42 12.38 16.89
C LEU A 166 0.61 11.26 15.86
N THR A 167 -0.45 10.94 15.10
CA THR A 167 -0.42 9.88 14.10
C THR A 167 0.46 10.29 12.92
N PRO A 168 1.48 9.51 12.54
CA PRO A 168 2.24 9.75 11.32
C PRO A 168 1.36 9.60 10.07
N VAL A 169 1.67 10.40 9.04
CA VAL A 169 0.91 10.42 7.78
C VAL A 169 1.82 10.28 6.56
N ALA A 170 1.32 9.59 5.53
CA ALA A 170 1.82 9.70 4.15
C ALA A 170 0.74 10.39 3.30
N LEU A 171 1.11 11.50 2.65
CA LEU A 171 0.20 12.31 1.84
C LEU A 171 0.68 12.34 0.38
N GLU A 172 0.05 11.54 -0.46
CA GLU A 172 0.28 11.49 -1.90
C GLU A 172 -0.63 12.51 -2.60
N LEU A 173 -0.09 13.69 -2.89
CA LEU A 173 -0.89 14.86 -3.28
C LEU A 173 -0.66 15.26 -4.74
N GLY A 174 -1.68 15.85 -5.34
CA GLY A 174 -1.55 16.53 -6.63
C GLY A 174 -0.81 17.88 -6.54
N GLY A 175 -0.42 18.41 -7.70
CA GLY A 175 0.21 19.72 -7.86
C GLY A 175 0.24 20.13 -9.34
N LYS A 176 0.51 21.40 -9.61
CA LYS A 176 0.85 21.86 -10.97
C LYS A 176 2.36 21.72 -11.14
N TRP A 177 2.77 21.05 -12.21
CA TRP A 177 4.18 20.91 -12.63
C TRP A 177 4.52 21.95 -13.68
#